data_AF-A0A4Q2XI30-F1
#
_entry.id   AF-A0A4Q2XI30-F1
#
_cell.length_a   1.000
_cell.length_b   1.000
_cell.length_c   1.000
_cell.angle_alpha   90.00
_cell.angle_beta   90.00
_cell.angle_gamma   90.00
#
_symmetry.space_group_name_H-M   'P 1'
#
loop_
_entity.id
_entity.type
_entity.pdbx_description
1 polymer ?
#
loop_
_entity_poly.entity_id
_entity_poly.type
_entity_poly.pdbx_seq_one_letter_code
_entity_poly.pdbx_strand_id
1 'polypeptide(L)'
;MKYRPSKWFLRVVLPVALLAGVLWFGVLPEMEDARALPVKGEIAFREKEVPLKETGTYRSTAVLPPMTRLKQWMDISLNDLMRWEHNPWKRSGNELYPGGHYQEMLGSKDPKERAKAMEIQRLAEAWMKRLMERYPELAVTPRPVPDERNGFLKWLEFSDRRKELAGAESSNMGLPKSLTDYLAGNAPWNPAAAREWLAANAGLMAEVRAISALEEASSDGIPVERYGFIHARLAKEAADVLMMEARLAVESGDVASAMESFAAVQGLIHHLSGVESPTLLHGTVSILLQLNLEKRFFSEILPSLQQDNRNLAGWESLVNPQMHSPAEYARLMRGEWSVGVRQWILPAVLDSEDPLAIRDGGDLIDVFSLPYREAVLAYGNAKWSDKQPVLSDPADVARGLTLASQSMVSQLMIGAEAWRKGMAKSQHSRGLNQAAFQILKGNTAPVDPVWGKRYEWDPATRTLSMPASPEFEGMDIKPVVLPKM
;
A
#
# COMPACT_ATOMS: atom_id res chain seq x y z
N MET A 1 -51.04 10.51 -56.15
CA MET A 1 -51.36 10.21 -54.74
C MET A 1 -50.44 11.03 -53.84
N LYS A 2 -50.97 11.88 -52.95
CA LYS A 2 -50.14 12.65 -51.99
C LYS A 2 -49.90 11.78 -50.75
N TYR A 3 -48.74 11.13 -50.68
CA TYR A 3 -48.37 10.30 -49.53
C TYR A 3 -48.16 11.22 -48.32
N ARG A 4 -49.02 11.11 -47.30
CA ARG A 4 -48.82 11.79 -46.01
C ARG A 4 -48.06 10.84 -45.08
N PRO A 5 -46.84 11.19 -44.64
CA PRO A 5 -46.11 10.35 -43.70
C PRO A 5 -46.92 10.16 -42.42
N SER A 6 -46.86 8.95 -41.86
CA SER A 6 -47.60 8.62 -40.65
C SER A 6 -47.14 9.49 -39.48
N LYS A 7 -48.06 9.81 -38.56
CA LYS A 7 -47.73 10.59 -37.35
C LYS A 7 -46.64 9.91 -36.51
N TRP A 8 -46.51 8.59 -36.60
CA TRP A 8 -45.44 7.82 -35.96
C TRP A 8 -44.07 8.09 -36.61
N PHE A 9 -44.00 8.09 -37.94
CA PHE A 9 -42.77 8.42 -38.67
C PHE A 9 -42.27 9.83 -38.33
N LEU A 10 -43.19 10.81 -38.30
CA LEU A 10 -42.84 12.20 -37.96
C LEU A 10 -42.48 12.41 -36.48
N ARG A 11 -43.04 11.62 -35.56
CA ARG A 11 -42.79 11.77 -34.11
C ARG A 11 -41.62 10.96 -33.59
N VAL A 12 -41.23 9.87 -34.26
CA VAL A 12 -40.20 8.95 -33.76
C VAL A 12 -39.02 8.87 -34.73
N VAL A 13 -39.29 8.64 -36.01
CA VAL A 13 -38.22 8.43 -36.99
C VAL A 13 -37.50 9.73 -37.32
N LEU A 14 -38.24 10.85 -37.50
CA LEU A 14 -37.62 12.14 -37.80
C LEU A 14 -36.72 12.66 -36.66
N PRO A 15 -37.13 12.62 -35.37
CA PRO A 15 -36.24 12.99 -34.28
C PRO A 15 -35.03 12.06 -34.15
N VAL A 16 -35.20 10.74 -34.32
CA VAL A 16 -34.07 9.79 -34.26
C VAL A 16 -33.10 10.00 -35.42
N ALA A 17 -33.59 10.25 -36.63
CA ALA A 17 -32.74 10.55 -37.79
C ALA A 17 -32.00 11.88 -37.64
N LEU A 18 -32.65 12.91 -37.07
CA LEU A 18 -32.00 14.17 -36.74
C LEU A 18 -30.97 14.01 -35.63
N LEU A 19 -31.27 13.22 -34.59
CA LEU A 19 -30.31 12.90 -33.52
C LEU A 19 -29.10 12.14 -34.07
N ALA A 20 -29.34 11.17 -34.95
CA ALA A 20 -28.28 10.43 -35.65
C ALA A 20 -27.46 11.37 -36.56
N GLY A 21 -28.09 12.31 -37.27
CA GLY A 21 -27.41 13.32 -38.07
C GLY A 21 -26.55 14.26 -37.22
N VAL A 22 -27.05 14.71 -36.07
CA VAL A 22 -26.29 15.54 -35.12
C VAL A 22 -25.11 14.75 -34.53
N LEU A 23 -25.31 13.47 -34.18
CA LEU A 23 -24.24 12.60 -33.73
C LEU A 23 -23.19 12.36 -34.82
N TRP A 24 -23.61 12.15 -36.07
CA TRP A 24 -22.71 11.79 -37.16
C TRP A 24 -21.96 12.98 -37.77
N PHE A 25 -22.60 14.15 -37.89
CA PHE A 25 -22.01 15.33 -38.53
C PHE A 25 -21.54 16.42 -37.54
N GLY A 26 -22.07 16.43 -36.31
CA GLY A 26 -21.61 17.37 -35.28
C GLY A 26 -20.64 16.71 -34.30
N VAL A 27 -21.03 15.57 -33.72
CA VAL A 27 -20.27 14.96 -32.63
C VAL A 27 -19.11 14.10 -33.14
N LEU A 28 -19.31 13.29 -34.19
CA LEU A 28 -18.28 12.37 -34.69
C LEU A 28 -17.00 13.08 -35.17
N PRO A 29 -17.06 14.17 -35.95
CA PRO A 29 -15.87 14.90 -36.39
C PRO A 29 -15.12 15.56 -35.23
N GLU A 30 -15.83 16.18 -34.28
CA GLU A 30 -15.20 16.72 -33.06
C GLU A 30 -14.61 15.60 -32.17
N MET A 31 -15.25 14.42 -32.15
CA MET A 31 -14.69 13.23 -31.51
C MET A 31 -13.46 12.72 -32.24
N GLU A 32 -13.35 12.89 -33.56
CA GLU A 32 -12.18 12.52 -34.37
C GLU A 32 -11.03 13.51 -34.26
N ASP A 33 -11.30 14.81 -34.14
CA ASP A 33 -10.26 15.80 -33.83
C ASP A 33 -9.77 15.65 -32.38
N ALA A 34 -10.66 15.26 -31.45
CA ALA A 34 -10.28 14.80 -30.11
C ALA A 34 -9.67 13.37 -30.08
N ARG A 35 -9.56 12.68 -31.23
CA ARG A 35 -8.76 11.45 -31.41
C ARG A 35 -7.32 11.75 -31.84
N ALA A 36 -6.83 12.99 -31.78
CA ALA A 36 -5.39 13.21 -31.86
C ALA A 36 -4.71 12.32 -30.80
N LEU A 37 -4.17 11.19 -31.26
CA LEU A 37 -3.53 10.21 -30.41
C LEU A 37 -2.33 10.92 -29.79
N PRO A 38 -2.07 10.76 -28.48
CA PRO A 38 -0.87 11.31 -27.88
C PRO A 38 0.33 10.85 -28.72
N VAL A 39 1.21 11.80 -29.07
CA VAL A 39 2.45 11.48 -29.78
C VAL A 39 3.19 10.45 -28.92
N LYS A 40 3.61 9.34 -29.53
CA LYS A 40 4.19 8.21 -28.81
C LYS A 40 5.32 8.69 -27.90
N GLY A 41 5.15 8.47 -26.59
CA GLY A 41 6.15 8.84 -25.57
C GLY A 41 6.09 10.29 -25.06
N GLU A 42 5.19 11.13 -25.56
CA GLU A 42 4.97 12.48 -25.04
C GLU A 42 3.74 12.57 -24.13
N ILE A 43 3.92 13.14 -22.95
CA ILE A 43 2.85 13.43 -21.99
C ILE A 43 2.68 14.94 -21.95
N ALA A 44 1.54 15.43 -22.43
CA ALA A 44 1.19 16.84 -22.39
C ALA A 44 0.55 17.19 -21.03
N PHE A 45 1.07 18.22 -20.38
CA PHE A 45 0.45 18.83 -19.19
C PHE A 45 -0.23 20.14 -19.60
N ARG A 46 -1.43 20.40 -19.08
CA ARG A 46 -2.04 21.73 -19.25
C ARG A 46 -1.22 22.80 -18.54
N GLU A 47 -1.13 23.98 -19.14
CA GLU A 47 -0.58 25.15 -18.45
C GLU A 47 -1.43 25.45 -17.21
N LYS A 48 -0.75 25.62 -16.06
CA LYS A 48 -1.42 25.77 -14.76
C LYS A 48 -2.14 27.13 -14.71
N GLU A 49 -3.48 27.13 -14.77
CA GLU A 49 -4.24 28.38 -14.58
C GLU A 49 -4.28 28.85 -13.12
N VAL A 50 -4.04 27.98 -12.13
CA VAL A 50 -4.10 28.36 -10.71
C VAL A 50 -3.07 27.59 -9.87
N PRO A 51 -2.23 28.26 -9.06
CA PRO A 51 -1.45 27.58 -8.02
C PRO A 51 -2.40 27.03 -6.96
N LEU A 52 -2.30 25.72 -6.69
CA LEU A 52 -2.88 25.12 -5.48
C LEU A 52 -2.31 25.87 -4.27
N LYS A 53 -3.14 26.68 -3.60
CA LYS A 53 -2.79 27.26 -2.29
C LYS A 53 -2.73 26.13 -1.27
N GLU A 54 -1.87 26.32 -0.26
CA GLU A 54 -1.70 25.44 0.91
C GLU A 54 -3.04 24.82 1.35
N THR A 55 -3.11 23.50 1.28
CA THR A 55 -4.19 22.61 1.75
C THR A 55 -5.59 23.23 1.69
N GLY A 56 -6.29 23.02 0.58
CA GLY A 56 -7.65 23.50 0.41
C GLY A 56 -8.19 23.06 -0.94
N THR A 57 -9.46 22.61 -0.92
CA THR A 57 -10.23 22.01 -2.02
C THR A 57 -9.78 22.41 -3.42
N TYR A 58 -9.11 21.49 -4.11
CA TYR A 58 -9.01 21.55 -5.57
C TYR A 58 -10.42 21.33 -6.14
N ARG A 59 -11.14 22.43 -6.38
CA ARG A 59 -12.24 22.39 -7.35
C ARG A 59 -11.62 22.56 -8.71
N SER A 60 -11.46 21.45 -9.44
CA SER A 60 -11.43 21.53 -10.89
C SER A 60 -12.71 22.24 -11.32
N THR A 61 -12.63 23.52 -11.64
CA THR A 61 -13.68 24.22 -12.38
C THR A 61 -13.61 23.79 -13.84
N ALA A 62 -13.68 22.48 -14.08
CA ALA A 62 -14.11 21.98 -15.37
C ALA A 62 -15.59 22.33 -15.50
N VAL A 63 -15.90 23.55 -15.92
CA VAL A 63 -17.12 23.79 -16.68
C VAL A 63 -16.91 23.06 -18.00
N LEU A 64 -17.12 21.74 -17.95
CA LEU A 64 -17.15 20.92 -19.14
C LEU A 64 -18.15 21.57 -20.10
N PRO A 65 -17.77 21.85 -21.35
CA PRO A 65 -18.72 22.26 -22.38
C PRO A 65 -19.96 21.37 -22.32
N PRO A 66 -21.18 21.88 -22.60
CA PRO A 66 -22.42 21.11 -22.53
C PRO A 66 -22.34 19.74 -23.25
N MET A 67 -21.56 19.67 -24.32
CA MET A 67 -21.22 18.45 -25.09
C MET A 67 -20.53 17.37 -24.23
N THR A 68 -19.59 17.74 -23.36
CA THR A 68 -18.88 16.80 -22.46
C THR A 68 -19.74 16.33 -21.30
N ARG A 69 -20.73 17.13 -20.86
CA ARG A 69 -21.74 16.68 -19.89
C ARG A 69 -22.71 15.68 -20.52
N LEU A 70 -23.08 15.88 -21.79
CA LEU A 70 -23.87 14.92 -22.56
C LEU A 70 -23.08 13.60 -22.75
N LYS A 71 -21.78 13.70 -23.04
CA LYS A 71 -20.87 12.55 -23.10
C LYS A 71 -20.79 11.81 -21.76
N GLN A 72 -20.57 12.52 -20.65
CA GLN A 72 -20.57 11.92 -19.31
C GLN A 72 -21.91 11.28 -18.96
N TRP A 73 -23.03 11.90 -19.32
CA TRP A 73 -24.36 11.33 -19.12
C TRP A 73 -24.60 10.06 -19.95
N MET A 74 -24.16 10.04 -21.22
CA MET A 74 -24.20 8.84 -22.06
C MET A 74 -23.26 7.75 -21.53
N ASP A 75 -22.08 8.12 -21.06
CA ASP A 75 -21.08 7.23 -20.48
C ASP A 75 -21.57 6.62 -19.15
N ILE A 76 -22.24 7.39 -18.29
CA ILE A 76 -22.89 6.90 -17.05
C ILE A 76 -24.05 5.95 -17.40
N SER A 77 -24.89 6.33 -18.37
CA SER A 77 -26.02 5.49 -18.82
C SER A 77 -25.55 4.19 -19.48
N LEU A 78 -24.43 4.23 -20.20
CA LEU A 78 -23.77 3.07 -20.77
C LEU A 78 -23.14 2.20 -19.67
N ASN A 79 -22.53 2.79 -18.65
CA ASN A 79 -21.98 2.05 -17.51
C ASN A 79 -23.07 1.38 -16.65
N ASP A 80 -24.21 2.03 -16.44
CA ASP A 80 -25.35 1.43 -15.75
C ASP A 80 -25.93 0.27 -16.58
N LEU A 81 -26.00 0.42 -17.91
CA LEU A 81 -26.31 -0.67 -18.83
C LEU A 81 -25.25 -1.78 -18.76
N MET A 82 -23.97 -1.44 -18.59
CA MET A 82 -22.87 -2.41 -18.53
C MET A 82 -22.81 -3.18 -17.21
N ARG A 83 -23.20 -2.54 -16.11
CA ARG A 83 -23.27 -3.10 -14.74
C ARG A 83 -24.55 -3.91 -14.48
N TRP A 84 -25.57 -3.73 -15.32
CA TRP A 84 -26.83 -4.47 -15.22
C TRP A 84 -26.57 -5.99 -15.16
N GLU A 85 -27.20 -6.66 -14.18
CA GLU A 85 -26.93 -8.07 -13.87
C GLU A 85 -27.14 -9.01 -15.06
N HIS A 86 -28.09 -8.66 -15.94
CA HIS A 86 -28.46 -9.43 -17.13
C HIS A 86 -27.91 -8.84 -18.44
N ASN A 87 -26.92 -7.95 -18.37
CA ASN A 87 -26.35 -7.36 -19.57
C ASN A 87 -25.69 -8.44 -20.47
N PRO A 88 -26.16 -8.63 -21.72
CA PRO A 88 -25.58 -9.62 -22.65
C PRO A 88 -24.16 -9.25 -23.11
N TRP A 89 -23.71 -8.01 -22.86
CA TRP A 89 -22.34 -7.53 -23.08
C TRP A 89 -21.50 -7.52 -21.79
N LYS A 90 -22.01 -8.04 -20.67
CA LYS A 90 -21.28 -8.19 -19.42
C LYS A 90 -20.16 -9.20 -19.65
N ARG A 91 -18.96 -8.70 -19.92
CA ARG A 91 -17.81 -9.54 -20.24
C ARG A 91 -17.38 -10.29 -18.97
N SER A 92 -17.47 -11.61 -19.01
CA SER A 92 -17.06 -12.49 -17.91
C SER A 92 -15.53 -12.47 -17.74
N GLY A 93 -15.06 -12.22 -16.51
CA GLY A 93 -13.80 -12.76 -15.98
C GLY A 93 -12.51 -11.99 -16.24
N ASN A 94 -12.34 -11.32 -17.39
CA ASN A 94 -11.17 -10.49 -17.69
C ASN A 94 -11.62 -9.08 -18.08
N GLU A 95 -11.90 -8.23 -17.09
CA GLU A 95 -12.11 -6.81 -17.37
C GLU A 95 -10.82 -6.24 -17.96
N LEU A 96 -10.88 -5.75 -19.20
CA LEU A 96 -9.84 -4.88 -19.74
C LEU A 96 -9.73 -3.69 -18.78
N TYR A 97 -8.56 -3.50 -18.18
CA TYR A 97 -8.23 -2.32 -17.40
C TYR A 97 -7.06 -1.59 -18.07
N PRO A 98 -6.97 -0.25 -17.95
CA PRO A 98 -5.85 0.48 -18.53
C PRO A 98 -4.50 -0.04 -18.00
N GLY A 99 -3.58 -0.36 -18.91
CA GLY A 99 -2.29 -0.98 -18.59
C GLY A 99 -2.31 -2.51 -18.59
N GLY A 100 -3.46 -3.15 -18.81
CA GLY A 100 -3.56 -4.60 -18.92
C GLY A 100 -2.73 -5.17 -20.07
N HIS A 101 -2.70 -4.47 -21.21
CA HIS A 101 -1.89 -4.86 -22.36
C HIS A 101 -0.38 -4.86 -22.04
N TYR A 102 0.09 -3.85 -21.29
CA TYR A 102 1.47 -3.82 -20.80
C TYR A 102 1.82 -5.02 -19.91
N GLN A 103 0.92 -5.40 -18.99
CA GLN A 103 1.13 -6.56 -18.11
C GLN A 103 1.18 -7.87 -18.91
N GLU A 104 0.34 -8.02 -19.93
CA GLU A 104 0.38 -9.16 -20.86
C GLU A 104 1.73 -9.22 -21.60
N MET A 105 2.21 -8.08 -22.13
CA MET A 105 3.51 -8.01 -22.81
C MET A 105 4.68 -8.38 -21.89
N LEU A 106 4.66 -7.96 -20.61
CA LEU A 106 5.66 -8.35 -19.61
C LEU A 106 5.68 -9.86 -19.36
N GLY A 107 4.49 -10.47 -19.27
CA GLY A 107 4.31 -11.91 -19.06
C GLY A 107 4.56 -12.77 -20.30
N SER A 108 4.63 -12.15 -21.48
CA SER A 108 4.73 -12.86 -22.75
C SER A 108 6.05 -13.63 -22.90
N LYS A 109 5.99 -14.72 -23.68
CA LYS A 109 7.15 -15.49 -24.12
C LYS A 109 7.73 -14.96 -25.44
N ASP A 110 7.01 -14.09 -26.15
CA ASP A 110 7.50 -13.48 -27.39
C ASP A 110 8.59 -12.44 -27.05
N PRO A 111 9.83 -12.59 -27.56
CA PRO A 111 10.89 -11.60 -27.36
C PRO A 111 10.52 -10.19 -27.85
N LYS A 112 9.65 -10.05 -28.86
CA LYS A 112 9.24 -8.74 -29.39
C LYS A 112 8.32 -8.00 -28.43
N GLU A 113 7.33 -8.71 -27.87
CA GLU A 113 6.42 -8.14 -26.86
C GLU A 113 7.20 -7.76 -25.60
N ARG A 114 8.13 -8.63 -25.16
CA ARG A 114 9.04 -8.32 -24.06
C ARG A 114 9.89 -7.09 -24.33
N ALA A 115 10.49 -6.99 -25.52
CA ALA A 115 11.30 -5.82 -25.89
C ALA A 115 10.47 -4.53 -25.88
N LYS A 116 9.20 -4.59 -26.31
CA LYS A 116 8.28 -3.46 -26.26
C LYS A 116 7.93 -3.07 -24.82
N ALA A 117 7.65 -4.04 -23.95
CA ALA A 117 7.42 -3.77 -22.53
C ALA A 117 8.64 -3.12 -21.86
N MET A 118 9.85 -3.61 -22.14
CA MET A 118 11.10 -3.02 -21.62
C MET A 118 11.31 -1.59 -22.12
N GLU A 119 10.92 -1.27 -23.36
CA GLU A 119 10.99 0.10 -23.88
C GLU A 119 9.98 1.02 -23.18
N ILE A 120 8.75 0.54 -22.92
CA ILE A 120 7.76 1.29 -22.13
C ILE A 120 8.31 1.57 -20.72
N GLN A 121 8.92 0.58 -20.08
CA GLN A 121 9.53 0.73 -18.76
C GLN A 121 10.69 1.75 -18.78
N ARG A 122 11.55 1.71 -19.80
CA ARG A 122 12.63 2.69 -19.98
C ARG A 122 12.08 4.12 -20.14
N LEU A 123 11.00 4.29 -20.91
CA LEU A 123 10.32 5.57 -21.08
C LEU A 123 9.65 6.03 -19.78
N ALA A 124 9.05 5.11 -19.01
CA ALA A 124 8.48 5.40 -17.70
C ALA A 124 9.54 5.93 -16.73
N GLU A 125 10.71 5.30 -16.66
CA GLU A 125 11.82 5.77 -15.81
C GLU A 125 12.34 7.16 -16.24
N ALA A 126 12.40 7.43 -17.56
CA ALA A 126 12.77 8.75 -18.06
C ALA A 126 11.72 9.82 -17.69
N TRP A 127 10.44 9.49 -17.80
CA TRP A 127 9.36 10.36 -17.37
C TRP A 127 9.34 10.57 -15.86
N MET A 128 9.62 9.54 -15.07
CA MET A 128 9.66 9.65 -13.62
C MET A 128 10.64 10.73 -13.15
N LYS A 129 11.82 10.83 -13.78
CA LYS A 129 12.78 11.90 -13.49
C LYS A 129 12.18 13.30 -13.70
N ARG A 130 11.45 13.50 -14.80
CA ARG A 130 10.75 14.76 -15.09
C ARG A 130 9.60 15.03 -14.11
N LEU A 131 8.90 13.99 -13.67
CA LEU A 131 7.84 14.11 -12.68
C LEU A 131 8.39 14.48 -11.30
N MET A 132 9.56 13.96 -10.92
CA MET A 132 10.23 14.36 -9.68
C MET A 132 10.64 15.84 -9.70
N GLU A 133 11.01 16.39 -10.86
CA GLU A 133 11.24 17.84 -11.02
C GLU A 133 9.93 18.65 -10.94
N ARG A 134 8.83 18.11 -11.49
CA ARG A 134 7.50 18.75 -11.44
C ARG A 134 6.88 18.75 -10.05
N TYR A 135 7.14 17.70 -9.26
CA TYR A 135 6.64 17.50 -7.89
C TYR A 135 7.80 17.24 -6.92
N PRO A 136 8.64 18.26 -6.64
CA PRO A 136 9.83 18.08 -5.81
C PRO A 136 9.54 17.59 -4.39
N GLU A 137 8.36 17.87 -3.85
CA GLU A 137 7.91 17.36 -2.55
C GLU A 137 7.69 15.84 -2.53
N LEU A 138 7.40 15.23 -3.69
CA LEU A 138 7.22 13.80 -3.85
C LEU A 138 8.48 13.08 -4.32
N ALA A 139 9.55 13.83 -4.60
CA ALA A 139 10.80 13.24 -5.05
C ALA A 139 11.35 12.25 -4.01
N VAL A 140 11.70 11.06 -4.48
CA VAL A 140 12.38 10.04 -3.69
C VAL A 140 13.86 10.16 -3.98
N THR A 141 14.66 10.39 -2.94
CA THR A 141 16.12 10.45 -3.07
C THR A 141 16.69 9.03 -3.08
N PRO A 142 17.37 8.60 -4.15
CA PRO A 142 18.03 7.30 -4.19
C PRO A 142 19.15 7.23 -3.15
N ARG A 143 19.35 6.06 -2.56
CA ARG A 143 20.48 5.78 -1.67
C ARG A 143 21.19 4.54 -2.19
N PRO A 144 22.31 4.67 -2.90
CA PRO A 144 23.02 3.51 -3.42
C PRO A 144 23.57 2.67 -2.26
N VAL A 145 23.25 1.38 -2.26
CA VAL A 145 23.78 0.38 -1.31
C VAL A 145 24.32 -0.79 -2.14
N PRO A 146 25.56 -1.24 -1.92
CA PRO A 146 26.10 -2.42 -2.61
C PRO A 146 25.23 -3.66 -2.41
N ASP A 147 25.11 -4.50 -3.44
CA ASP A 147 24.22 -5.67 -3.45
C ASP A 147 24.48 -6.63 -2.28
N GLU A 148 25.75 -6.80 -1.86
CA GLU A 148 26.15 -7.64 -0.74
C GLU A 148 25.72 -7.12 0.64
N ARG A 149 25.45 -5.82 0.75
CA ARG A 149 25.01 -5.14 1.98
C ARG A 149 23.51 -4.84 1.99
N ASN A 150 22.86 -4.88 0.83
CA ASN A 150 21.45 -4.53 0.67
C ASN A 150 20.52 -5.68 1.13
N GLY A 151 20.09 -5.63 2.39
CA GLY A 151 19.21 -6.63 2.98
C GLY A 151 17.83 -6.71 2.34
N PHE A 152 17.31 -5.60 1.78
CA PHE A 152 16.08 -5.64 1.00
C PHE A 152 16.24 -6.44 -0.29
N LEU A 153 17.32 -6.20 -1.04
CA LEU A 153 17.64 -7.00 -2.22
C LEU A 153 17.82 -8.48 -1.87
N LYS A 154 18.57 -8.79 -0.80
CA LYS A 154 18.75 -10.17 -0.35
C LYS A 154 17.45 -10.85 0.06
N TRP A 155 16.52 -10.10 0.65
CA TRP A 155 15.19 -10.59 0.96
C TRP A 155 14.36 -10.89 -0.31
N LEU A 156 14.44 -10.05 -1.34
CA LEU A 156 13.78 -10.29 -2.63
C LEU A 156 14.37 -11.53 -3.32
N GLU A 157 15.69 -11.65 -3.39
CA GLU A 157 16.36 -12.83 -3.96
C GLU A 157 15.98 -14.12 -3.22
N PHE A 158 15.90 -14.06 -1.88
CA PHE A 158 15.39 -15.16 -1.06
C PHE A 158 13.96 -15.52 -1.43
N SER A 159 13.09 -14.51 -1.54
CA SER A 159 11.68 -14.70 -1.88
C SER A 159 11.48 -15.30 -3.27
N ASP A 160 12.27 -14.86 -4.25
CA ASP A 160 12.29 -15.39 -5.62
C ASP A 160 12.66 -16.88 -5.63
N ARG A 161 13.77 -17.24 -4.96
CA ARG A 161 14.18 -18.66 -4.81
C ARG A 161 13.10 -19.50 -4.14
N ARG A 162 12.43 -18.97 -3.12
CA ARG A 162 11.34 -19.68 -2.43
C ARG A 162 10.11 -19.89 -3.33
N LYS A 163 9.78 -18.90 -4.16
CA LYS A 163 8.71 -19.00 -5.15
C LYS A 163 9.02 -20.08 -6.20
N GLU A 164 10.26 -20.11 -6.71
CA GLU A 164 10.70 -21.13 -7.67
C GLU A 164 10.60 -22.55 -7.11
N LEU A 165 10.97 -22.75 -5.84
CA LEU A 165 10.89 -24.05 -5.18
C LEU A 165 9.45 -24.49 -4.86
N ALA A 166 8.56 -23.55 -4.53
CA ALA A 166 7.16 -23.85 -4.16
C ALA A 166 6.22 -24.03 -5.38
N GLY A 167 6.64 -23.62 -6.58
CA GLY A 167 5.80 -23.59 -7.78
C GLY A 167 4.93 -22.33 -7.87
N ALA A 168 3.87 -22.38 -8.68
CA ALA A 168 2.98 -21.23 -8.90
C ALA A 168 2.14 -20.84 -7.66
N GLU A 169 2.11 -21.68 -6.63
CA GLU A 169 1.46 -21.36 -5.36
C GLU A 169 2.38 -20.50 -4.47
N SER A 170 1.79 -19.50 -3.80
CA SER A 170 2.49 -18.44 -3.09
C SER A 170 3.69 -18.91 -2.24
N SER A 171 4.82 -18.21 -2.36
CA SER A 171 6.02 -18.39 -1.53
C SER A 171 5.68 -18.38 -0.03
N ASN A 172 6.00 -19.48 0.67
CA ASN A 172 5.75 -19.66 2.10
C ASN A 172 6.89 -20.45 2.77
N MET A 173 6.91 -20.48 4.10
CA MET A 173 7.91 -21.18 4.91
C MET A 173 7.63 -22.69 5.00
N GLY A 174 6.45 -23.17 4.62
CA GLY A 174 6.09 -24.59 4.70
C GLY A 174 5.81 -25.05 6.13
N LEU A 175 5.11 -24.22 6.91
CA LEU A 175 4.75 -24.56 8.29
C LEU A 175 3.71 -25.67 8.34
N PRO A 176 3.88 -26.71 9.19
CA PRO A 176 2.88 -27.73 9.40
C PRO A 176 1.63 -27.15 10.05
N LYS A 177 0.49 -27.81 9.84
CA LYS A 177 -0.82 -27.35 10.32
C LYS A 177 -0.85 -27.04 11.82
N SER A 178 -0.16 -27.85 12.63
CA SER A 178 -0.08 -27.64 14.08
C SER A 178 0.51 -26.28 14.45
N LEU A 179 1.53 -25.82 13.72
CA LEU A 179 2.12 -24.50 13.93
C LEU A 179 1.24 -23.40 13.34
N THR A 180 0.69 -23.58 12.14
CA THR A 180 -0.20 -22.56 11.54
C THR A 180 -1.47 -22.34 12.38
N ASP A 181 -2.06 -23.40 12.94
CA ASP A 181 -3.23 -23.31 13.82
C ASP A 181 -2.87 -22.61 15.14
N TYR A 182 -1.68 -22.85 15.70
CA TYR A 182 -1.18 -22.11 16.85
C TYR A 182 -0.99 -20.62 16.54
N LEU A 183 -0.32 -20.28 15.43
CA LEU A 183 -0.11 -18.89 15.01
C LEU A 183 -1.44 -18.15 14.77
N ALA A 184 -2.49 -18.86 14.35
CA ALA A 184 -3.84 -18.35 14.19
C ALA A 184 -4.65 -18.27 15.50
N GLY A 185 -4.13 -18.80 16.61
CA GLY A 185 -4.84 -18.87 17.90
C GLY A 185 -5.90 -19.98 17.98
N ASN A 186 -5.90 -20.91 17.02
CA ASN A 186 -6.85 -22.02 16.92
C ASN A 186 -6.36 -23.29 17.64
N ALA A 187 -5.08 -23.34 18.04
CA ALA A 187 -4.49 -24.46 18.74
C ALA A 187 -3.51 -23.98 19.83
N PRO A 188 -3.27 -24.79 20.88
CA PRO A 188 -2.25 -24.49 21.88
C PRO A 188 -0.84 -24.59 21.30
N TRP A 189 0.11 -23.96 21.99
CA TRP A 189 1.53 -24.06 21.68
C TRP A 189 2.03 -25.50 21.75
N ASN A 190 2.73 -25.96 20.70
CA ASN A 190 3.35 -27.29 20.65
C ASN A 190 4.87 -27.15 20.48
N PRO A 191 5.64 -27.16 21.58
CA PRO A 191 7.09 -26.96 21.53
C PRO A 191 7.82 -28.11 20.82
N ALA A 192 7.27 -29.34 20.85
CA ALA A 192 7.87 -30.49 20.17
C ALA A 192 7.81 -30.31 18.64
N ALA A 193 6.64 -29.96 18.11
CA ALA A 193 6.46 -29.69 16.69
C ALA A 193 7.31 -28.50 16.22
N ALA A 194 7.44 -27.45 17.05
CA ALA A 194 8.28 -26.30 16.73
C ALA A 194 9.77 -26.69 16.66
N ARG A 195 10.29 -27.43 17.65
CA ARG A 195 11.68 -27.91 17.65
C ARG A 195 11.98 -28.83 16.46
N GLU A 196 11.06 -29.76 16.15
CA GLU A 196 11.20 -30.68 15.02
C GLU A 196 11.28 -29.90 13.70
N TRP A 197 10.36 -28.96 13.47
CA TRP A 197 10.36 -28.15 12.27
C TRP A 197 11.62 -27.27 12.16
N LEU A 198 12.05 -26.64 13.25
CA LEU A 198 13.25 -25.81 13.28
C LEU A 198 14.52 -26.62 13.01
N ALA A 199 14.64 -27.82 13.58
CA ALA A 199 15.76 -28.71 13.31
C ALA A 199 15.80 -29.12 11.82
N ALA A 200 14.64 -29.45 11.24
CA ALA A 200 14.53 -29.80 9.82
C ALA A 200 14.82 -28.62 8.87
N ASN A 201 14.64 -27.37 9.34
CA ASN A 201 14.77 -26.16 8.54
C ASN A 201 15.90 -25.24 9.03
N ALA A 202 16.91 -25.78 9.72
CA ALA A 202 17.98 -24.98 10.33
C ALA A 202 18.74 -24.13 9.29
N GLY A 203 19.03 -24.68 8.10
CA GLY A 203 19.68 -23.93 7.03
C GLY A 203 18.84 -22.76 6.50
N LEU A 204 17.52 -22.95 6.38
CA LEU A 204 16.58 -21.90 6.00
C LEU A 204 16.58 -20.77 7.03
N MET A 205 16.55 -21.10 8.32
CA MET A 205 16.55 -20.10 9.38
C MET A 205 17.90 -19.41 9.56
N ALA A 206 19.01 -20.09 9.25
CA ALA A 206 20.33 -19.46 9.20
C ALA A 206 20.39 -18.39 8.09
N GLU A 207 19.84 -18.69 6.91
CA GLU A 207 19.75 -17.73 5.81
C GLU A 207 18.86 -16.53 6.16
N VAL A 208 17.67 -16.75 6.73
CA VAL A 208 16.79 -15.67 7.21
C VAL A 208 17.52 -14.77 8.21
N ARG A 209 18.20 -15.34 9.20
CA ARG A 209 18.99 -14.56 10.18
C ARG A 209 20.12 -13.78 9.53
N ALA A 210 20.84 -14.37 8.59
CA ALA A 210 21.92 -13.70 7.88
C ALA A 210 21.41 -12.48 7.10
N ILE A 211 20.26 -12.61 6.43
CA ILE A 211 19.60 -11.48 5.74
C ILE A 211 19.15 -10.43 6.75
N SER A 212 18.45 -10.85 7.81
CA SER A 212 17.99 -9.95 8.88
C SER A 212 19.10 -9.18 9.56
N ALA A 213 20.31 -9.73 9.63
CA ALA A 213 21.46 -9.10 10.26
C ALA A 213 22.11 -7.99 9.41
N LEU A 214 21.75 -7.87 8.13
CA LEU A 214 22.23 -6.78 7.29
C LEU A 214 21.67 -5.44 7.80
N GLU A 215 22.53 -4.42 7.89
CA GLU A 215 22.15 -3.12 8.50
C GLU A 215 21.54 -2.14 7.49
N GLU A 216 21.68 -2.43 6.20
CA GLU A 216 21.26 -1.53 5.13
C GLU A 216 20.22 -2.16 4.23
N ALA A 217 19.35 -1.32 3.70
CA ALA A 217 18.30 -1.67 2.77
C ALA A 217 18.16 -0.55 1.75
N SER A 218 17.99 -0.88 0.48
CA SER A 218 17.67 0.10 -0.54
C SER A 218 16.86 -0.53 -1.67
N SER A 219 15.98 0.28 -2.27
CA SER A 219 15.31 -0.05 -3.53
C SER A 219 16.02 0.54 -4.75
N ASP A 220 17.12 1.27 -4.57
CA ASP A 220 17.89 1.86 -5.68
C ASP A 220 18.45 0.75 -6.60
N GLY A 221 18.39 0.99 -7.90
CA GLY A 221 18.79 0.00 -8.91
C GLY A 221 17.91 -1.25 -9.02
N ILE A 222 16.90 -1.42 -8.15
CA ILE A 222 15.97 -2.56 -8.21
C ILE A 222 14.79 -2.18 -9.12
N PRO A 223 14.45 -2.99 -10.13
CA PRO A 223 13.26 -2.75 -10.95
C PRO A 223 11.97 -2.79 -10.11
N VAL A 224 11.08 -1.82 -10.30
CA VAL A 224 9.86 -1.64 -9.49
C VAL A 224 8.95 -2.87 -9.52
N GLU A 225 8.87 -3.57 -10.64
CA GLU A 225 8.09 -4.80 -10.79
C GLU A 225 8.50 -5.92 -9.83
N ARG A 226 9.75 -5.92 -9.35
CA ARG A 226 10.24 -6.91 -8.38
C ARG A 226 9.76 -6.64 -6.97
N TYR A 227 9.42 -5.39 -6.64
CA TYR A 227 9.11 -5.00 -5.26
C TYR A 227 7.79 -4.25 -5.09
N GLY A 228 7.12 -3.86 -6.17
CA GLY A 228 5.83 -3.17 -6.12
C GLY A 228 4.75 -4.01 -5.44
N PHE A 229 4.86 -5.34 -5.51
CA PHE A 229 4.06 -6.28 -4.73
C PHE A 229 4.96 -7.22 -3.93
N ILE A 230 5.14 -6.95 -2.64
CA ILE A 230 6.04 -7.75 -1.78
C ILE A 230 5.48 -9.11 -1.40
N HIS A 231 6.37 -10.03 -1.07
CA HIS A 231 6.08 -11.36 -0.52
C HIS A 231 5.63 -11.30 0.96
N ALA A 232 4.53 -10.60 1.22
CA ALA A 232 4.00 -10.31 2.56
C ALA A 232 3.83 -11.58 3.43
N ARG A 233 3.30 -12.65 2.84
CA ARG A 233 3.10 -13.93 3.53
C ARG A 233 4.41 -14.55 4.00
N LEU A 234 5.43 -14.56 3.14
CA LEU A 234 6.74 -15.13 3.47
C LEU A 234 7.40 -14.35 4.60
N ALA A 235 7.35 -13.01 4.55
CA ALA A 235 7.90 -12.17 5.60
C ALA A 235 7.21 -12.39 6.95
N LYS A 236 5.87 -12.50 6.93
CA LYS A 236 5.07 -12.83 8.11
C LYS A 236 5.46 -14.18 8.71
N GLU A 237 5.51 -15.23 7.89
CA GLU A 237 5.83 -16.57 8.37
C GLU A 237 7.28 -16.66 8.88
N ALA A 238 8.23 -16.00 8.22
CA ALA A 238 9.61 -15.92 8.70
C ALA A 238 9.71 -15.24 10.08
N ALA A 239 9.02 -14.12 10.26
CA ALA A 239 8.94 -13.45 11.56
C ALA A 239 8.26 -14.31 12.64
N ASP A 240 7.15 -14.97 12.29
CA ASP A 240 6.45 -15.89 13.21
C ASP A 240 7.36 -17.02 13.68
N VAL A 241 8.18 -17.57 12.78
CA VAL A 241 9.17 -18.61 13.11
C VAL A 241 10.26 -18.10 14.03
N LEU A 242 10.84 -16.93 13.75
CA LEU A 242 11.83 -16.31 14.63
C LEU A 242 11.25 -16.08 16.04
N MET A 243 9.96 -15.72 16.16
CA MET A 243 9.31 -15.56 17.46
C MET A 243 9.04 -16.91 18.16
N MET A 244 8.77 -17.98 17.41
CA MET A 244 8.73 -19.34 17.96
C MET A 244 10.10 -19.79 18.48
N GLU A 245 11.18 -19.47 17.77
CA GLU A 245 12.56 -19.71 18.24
C GLU A 245 12.83 -18.94 19.52
N ALA A 246 12.44 -17.67 19.59
CA ALA A 246 12.58 -16.86 20.78
C ALA A 246 11.84 -17.46 21.99
N ARG A 247 10.62 -17.94 21.78
CA ARG A 247 9.83 -18.59 22.83
C ARG A 247 10.51 -19.86 23.34
N LEU A 248 10.96 -20.74 22.44
CA LEU A 248 11.69 -21.96 22.82
C LEU A 248 12.98 -21.63 23.60
N ALA A 249 13.70 -20.59 23.18
CA ALA A 249 14.92 -20.15 23.84
C ALA A 249 14.64 -19.68 25.28
N VAL A 250 13.64 -18.83 25.50
CA VAL A 250 13.21 -18.43 26.85
C VAL A 250 12.73 -19.60 27.69
N GLU A 251 11.95 -20.53 27.12
CA GLU A 251 11.51 -21.75 27.81
C GLU A 251 12.68 -22.62 28.28
N SER A 252 13.83 -22.55 27.59
CA SER A 252 15.08 -23.23 27.97
C SER A 252 16.01 -22.41 28.86
N GLY A 253 15.66 -21.17 29.19
CA GLY A 253 16.48 -20.23 29.96
C GLY A 253 17.55 -19.48 29.15
N ASP A 254 17.59 -19.66 27.82
CA ASP A 254 18.51 -18.97 26.92
C ASP A 254 17.92 -17.64 26.45
N VAL A 255 18.04 -16.62 27.31
CA VAL A 255 17.52 -15.28 27.02
C VAL A 255 18.31 -14.58 25.90
N ALA A 256 19.59 -14.89 25.74
CA ALA A 256 20.42 -14.30 24.69
C ALA A 256 19.93 -14.71 23.30
N SER A 257 19.74 -16.01 23.05
CA SER A 257 19.20 -16.51 21.78
C SER A 257 17.78 -16.00 21.50
N ALA A 258 16.97 -15.77 22.54
CA ALA A 258 15.66 -15.17 22.39
C ALA A 258 15.74 -13.71 21.91
N MET A 259 16.64 -12.92 22.50
CA MET A 259 16.90 -11.54 22.12
C MET A 259 17.46 -11.46 20.69
N GLU A 260 18.36 -12.36 20.29
CA GLU A 260 18.86 -12.44 18.91
C GLU A 260 17.74 -12.71 17.90
N SER A 261 16.80 -13.59 18.24
CA SER A 261 15.66 -13.90 17.37
C SER A 261 14.72 -12.69 17.23
N PHE A 262 14.51 -11.92 18.30
CA PHE A 262 13.78 -10.65 18.25
C PHE A 262 14.51 -9.58 17.42
N ALA A 263 15.83 -9.47 17.56
CA ALA A 263 16.66 -8.59 16.74
C ALA A 263 16.55 -8.95 15.24
N ALA A 264 16.52 -10.25 14.92
CA ALA A 264 16.32 -10.70 13.54
C ALA A 264 14.95 -10.32 12.97
N VAL A 265 13.88 -10.32 13.78
CA VAL A 265 12.57 -9.81 13.35
C VAL A 265 12.62 -8.30 13.10
N GLN A 266 13.30 -7.54 13.97
CA GLN A 266 13.51 -6.10 13.74
C GLN A 266 14.29 -5.82 12.45
N GLY A 267 15.29 -6.66 12.14
CA GLY A 267 16.01 -6.61 10.87
C GLY A 267 15.09 -6.79 9.65
N LEU A 268 14.16 -7.77 9.70
CA LEU A 268 13.17 -7.94 8.62
C LEU A 268 12.23 -6.74 8.49
N ILE A 269 11.77 -6.19 9.61
CA ILE A 269 10.93 -4.97 9.63
C ILE A 269 11.70 -3.80 9.02
N HIS A 270 12.98 -3.66 9.36
CA HIS A 270 13.86 -2.65 8.79
C HIS A 270 13.99 -2.80 7.28
N HIS A 271 14.22 -4.01 6.76
CA HIS A 271 14.37 -4.24 5.32
C HIS A 271 13.13 -3.84 4.52
N LEU A 272 11.94 -4.06 5.07
CA LEU A 272 10.68 -3.69 4.41
C LEU A 272 10.38 -2.18 4.51
N SER A 273 10.69 -1.54 5.62
CA SER A 273 10.32 -0.14 5.90
C SER A 273 11.42 0.88 5.61
N GLY A 274 12.66 0.40 5.50
CA GLY A 274 13.89 1.18 5.45
C GLY A 274 14.36 1.54 4.05
N VAL A 275 13.66 1.13 2.99
CA VAL A 275 13.93 1.55 1.61
C VAL A 275 13.47 2.98 1.34
N GLU A 276 13.90 3.57 0.23
CA GLU A 276 13.65 4.97 -0.12
C GLU A 276 12.20 5.19 -0.58
N SER A 277 11.63 4.21 -1.30
CA SER A 277 10.25 4.22 -1.79
C SER A 277 9.41 3.06 -1.22
N PRO A 278 9.14 3.00 0.09
CA PRO A 278 8.29 1.96 0.64
C PRO A 278 6.84 2.20 0.18
N THR A 279 6.16 1.15 -0.26
CA THR A 279 4.73 1.23 -0.61
C THR A 279 3.85 1.09 0.64
N LEU A 280 2.57 1.45 0.53
CA LEU A 280 1.58 1.21 1.58
C LEU A 280 1.56 -0.25 2.02
N LEU A 281 1.75 -1.19 1.10
CA LEU A 281 1.85 -2.61 1.41
C LEU A 281 3.10 -2.93 2.26
N HIS A 282 4.26 -2.34 1.95
CA HIS A 282 5.45 -2.48 2.80
C HIS A 282 5.19 -1.96 4.21
N GLY A 283 4.57 -0.77 4.30
CA GLY A 283 4.15 -0.19 5.58
C GLY A 283 3.21 -1.10 6.34
N THR A 284 2.19 -1.65 5.67
CA THR A 284 1.23 -2.59 6.28
C THR A 284 1.93 -3.83 6.83
N VAL A 285 2.79 -4.48 6.03
CA VAL A 285 3.50 -5.68 6.50
C VAL A 285 4.40 -5.33 7.68
N SER A 286 5.20 -4.26 7.58
CA SER A 286 6.08 -3.81 8.67
C SER A 286 5.31 -3.54 9.97
N ILE A 287 4.16 -2.85 9.89
CA ILE A 287 3.27 -2.61 11.03
C ILE A 287 2.74 -3.94 11.60
N LEU A 288 2.29 -4.86 10.75
CA LEU A 288 1.77 -6.15 11.21
C LEU A 288 2.84 -6.99 11.91
N LEU A 289 4.07 -7.01 11.38
CA LEU A 289 5.20 -7.69 12.00
C LEU A 289 5.52 -7.06 13.37
N GLN A 290 5.58 -5.74 13.43
CA GLN A 290 5.87 -4.99 14.66
C GLN A 290 4.79 -5.23 15.74
N LEU A 291 3.50 -5.13 15.39
CA LEU A 291 2.40 -5.38 16.33
C LEU A 291 2.37 -6.84 16.81
N ASN A 292 2.73 -7.80 15.95
CA ASN A 292 2.82 -9.21 16.33
C ASN A 292 4.02 -9.47 17.26
N LEU A 293 5.16 -8.83 17.00
CA LEU A 293 6.34 -8.84 17.87
C LEU A 293 6.00 -8.30 19.26
N GLU A 294 5.37 -7.13 19.33
CA GLU A 294 4.94 -6.50 20.58
C GLU A 294 3.94 -7.40 21.33
N LYS A 295 2.92 -7.91 20.63
CA LYS A 295 1.92 -8.82 21.21
C LYS A 295 2.59 -10.04 21.84
N ARG A 296 3.43 -10.75 21.08
CA ARG A 296 4.09 -11.98 21.56
C ARG A 296 5.09 -11.71 22.67
N PHE A 297 5.76 -10.56 22.65
CA PHE A 297 6.59 -10.16 23.77
C PHE A 297 5.77 -10.12 25.06
N PHE A 298 4.67 -9.39 25.09
CA PHE A 298 3.87 -9.24 26.32
C PHE A 298 3.11 -10.52 26.69
N SER A 299 2.61 -11.29 25.72
CA SER A 299 1.76 -12.46 26.02
C SER A 299 2.52 -13.78 26.20
N GLU A 300 3.73 -13.91 25.65
CA GLU A 300 4.45 -15.21 25.59
C GLU A 300 5.86 -15.12 26.21
N ILE A 301 6.63 -14.09 25.84
CA ILE A 301 8.03 -13.97 26.25
C ILE A 301 8.14 -13.43 27.67
N LEU A 302 7.60 -12.24 27.92
CA LEU A 302 7.72 -11.54 29.20
C LEU A 302 7.20 -12.38 30.39
N PRO A 303 6.06 -13.10 30.31
CA PRO A 303 5.61 -13.97 31.40
C PRO A 303 6.55 -15.15 31.68
N SER A 304 7.32 -15.57 30.67
CA SER A 304 8.25 -16.71 30.74
C SER A 304 9.65 -16.30 31.23
N LEU A 305 9.95 -14.99 31.33
CA LEU A 305 11.24 -14.50 31.83
C LEU A 305 11.33 -14.60 33.37
N GLN A 306 12.41 -15.25 33.83
CA GLN A 306 12.81 -15.26 35.24
C GLN A 306 13.18 -13.84 35.72
N GLN A 307 12.87 -13.50 36.98
CA GLN A 307 13.06 -12.15 37.54
C GLN A 307 14.49 -11.61 37.31
N ASP A 308 15.51 -12.43 37.55
CA ASP A 308 16.92 -12.03 37.45
C ASP A 308 17.39 -11.75 36.01
N ASN A 309 16.66 -12.24 35.00
CA ASN A 309 17.02 -12.14 33.59
C ASN A 309 16.09 -11.20 32.80
N ARG A 310 15.29 -10.37 33.48
CA ARG A 310 14.26 -9.56 32.83
C ARG A 310 14.74 -8.35 32.04
N ASN A 311 16.04 -8.01 32.05
CA ASN A 311 16.69 -6.85 31.40
C ASN A 311 15.71 -5.97 30.58
N LEU A 312 14.87 -5.20 31.28
CA LEU A 312 13.70 -4.57 30.65
C LEU A 312 14.12 -3.48 29.68
N ALA A 313 15.26 -2.84 29.91
CA ALA A 313 15.83 -1.86 28.98
C ALA A 313 16.29 -2.52 27.68
N GLY A 314 16.95 -3.68 27.76
CA GLY A 314 17.34 -4.46 26.58
C GLY A 314 16.12 -4.91 25.76
N TRP A 315 15.10 -5.45 26.42
CA TRP A 315 13.86 -5.85 25.76
C TRP A 315 13.08 -4.67 25.18
N GLU A 316 12.99 -3.54 25.88
CA GLU A 316 12.34 -2.33 25.34
C GLU A 316 13.07 -1.82 24.09
N SER A 317 14.41 -1.85 24.08
CA SER A 317 15.20 -1.46 22.91
C SER A 317 14.96 -2.36 21.70
N LEU A 318 14.76 -3.67 21.92
CA LEU A 318 14.50 -4.64 20.84
C LEU A 318 13.04 -4.64 20.39
N VAL A 319 12.10 -4.54 21.34
CA VAL A 319 10.68 -4.42 21.01
C VAL A 319 10.42 -3.09 20.32
N ASN A 320 11.17 -2.05 20.67
CA ASN A 320 11.07 -0.71 20.10
C ASN A 320 9.62 -0.23 19.97
N PRO A 321 8.90 -0.03 21.09
CA PRO A 321 7.51 0.45 21.06
C PRO A 321 7.38 1.93 20.68
N GLN A 322 8.48 2.59 20.25
CA GLN A 322 8.50 4.02 19.97
C GLN A 322 7.66 4.34 18.74
N MET A 323 6.62 5.15 18.90
CA MET A 323 5.79 5.60 17.78
C MET A 323 6.60 6.14 16.61
N HIS A 324 6.10 5.86 15.41
CA HIS A 324 6.64 6.43 14.19
C HIS A 324 6.32 7.92 14.14
N SER A 325 7.23 8.73 13.59
CA SER A 325 6.90 10.15 13.39
C SER A 325 5.88 10.34 12.25
N PRO A 326 5.08 11.42 12.23
CA PRO A 326 4.26 11.77 11.07
C PRO A 326 5.06 11.87 9.76
N ALA A 327 6.33 12.25 9.83
CA ALA A 327 7.23 12.30 8.68
C ALA A 327 7.43 10.91 8.03
N GLU A 328 7.28 9.81 8.78
CA GLU A 328 7.31 8.47 8.22
C GLU A 328 6.09 8.17 7.37
N TYR A 329 4.91 8.70 7.73
CA TYR A 329 3.73 8.61 6.87
C TYR A 329 3.94 9.40 5.58
N ALA A 330 4.52 10.60 5.66
CA ALA A 330 4.91 11.36 4.48
C ALA A 330 5.90 10.57 3.60
N ARG A 331 6.92 9.93 4.20
CA ARG A 331 7.85 9.04 3.47
C ARG A 331 7.11 7.94 2.72
N LEU A 332 6.15 7.29 3.37
CA LEU A 332 5.35 6.24 2.76
C LEU A 332 4.47 6.74 1.61
N MET A 333 3.88 7.94 1.74
CA MET A 333 3.11 8.56 0.65
C MET A 333 3.98 8.88 -0.57
N ARG A 334 5.23 9.30 -0.38
CA ARG A 334 6.18 9.46 -1.50
C ARG A 334 6.48 8.13 -2.18
N GLY A 335 6.71 7.08 -1.39
CA GLY A 335 7.01 5.75 -1.91
C GLY A 335 5.83 5.14 -2.67
N GLU A 336 4.62 5.22 -2.11
CA GLU A 336 3.38 4.77 -2.75
C GLU A 336 3.13 5.51 -4.07
N TRP A 337 3.26 6.84 -4.07
CA TRP A 337 3.14 7.61 -5.30
C TRP A 337 4.20 7.20 -6.33
N SER A 338 5.47 7.08 -5.92
CA SER A 338 6.56 6.73 -6.82
C SER A 338 6.34 5.37 -7.49
N VAL A 339 5.99 4.35 -6.70
CA VAL A 339 5.69 3.01 -7.24
C VAL A 339 4.40 3.01 -8.05
N GLY A 340 3.34 3.66 -7.54
CA GLY A 340 2.06 3.82 -8.22
C GLY A 340 2.19 4.39 -9.63
N VAL A 341 2.94 5.49 -9.74
CA VAL A 341 3.22 6.16 -11.01
C VAL A 341 4.04 5.28 -11.94
N ARG A 342 5.15 4.70 -11.47
CA ARG A 342 6.07 3.91 -12.31
C ARG A 342 5.47 2.59 -12.78
N GLN A 343 4.71 1.91 -11.93
CA GLN A 343 4.21 0.56 -12.20
C GLN A 343 2.85 0.56 -12.89
N TRP A 344 1.98 1.51 -12.56
CA TRP A 344 0.58 1.46 -13.00
C TRP A 344 0.20 2.60 -13.94
N ILE A 345 0.64 3.84 -13.67
CA ILE A 345 0.19 5.00 -14.45
C ILE A 345 1.02 5.19 -15.72
N LEU A 346 2.33 5.33 -15.59
CA LEU A 346 3.20 5.62 -16.74
C LEU A 346 3.12 4.52 -17.81
N PRO A 347 3.14 3.21 -17.47
CA PRO A 347 3.02 2.19 -18.50
C PRO A 347 1.68 2.27 -19.25
N ALA A 348 0.56 2.52 -18.56
CA ALA A 348 -0.76 2.67 -19.18
C ALA A 348 -0.87 3.93 -20.05
N VAL A 349 -0.19 5.02 -19.66
CA VAL A 349 -0.16 6.27 -20.44
C VAL A 349 0.77 6.15 -21.67
N LEU A 350 1.86 5.40 -21.55
CA LEU A 350 2.89 5.28 -22.59
C LEU A 350 2.60 4.16 -23.60
N ASP A 351 1.75 3.20 -23.26
CA ASP A 351 1.32 2.16 -24.18
C ASP A 351 0.22 2.65 -25.12
N SER A 352 0.63 3.27 -26.22
CA SER A 352 -0.28 3.78 -27.26
C SER A 352 -1.09 2.69 -27.98
N GLU A 353 -0.72 1.42 -27.80
CA GLU A 353 -1.41 0.27 -28.41
C GLU A 353 -2.40 -0.40 -27.45
N ASP A 354 -2.50 0.06 -26.20
CA ASP A 354 -3.50 -0.44 -25.25
C ASP A 354 -4.92 -0.13 -25.77
N PRO A 355 -5.85 -1.12 -25.83
CA PRO A 355 -7.24 -0.90 -26.22
C PRO A 355 -7.97 0.16 -25.37
N LEU A 356 -7.49 0.43 -24.16
CA LEU A 356 -7.97 1.44 -23.22
C LEU A 356 -6.93 2.55 -22.98
N ALA A 357 -6.18 2.92 -24.03
CA ALA A 357 -5.15 3.96 -23.98
C ALA A 357 -5.64 5.24 -23.28
N ILE A 358 -4.83 5.72 -22.34
CA ILE A 358 -5.10 6.92 -21.55
C ILE A 358 -4.79 8.18 -22.36
N ARG A 359 -5.82 8.99 -22.64
CA ARG A 359 -5.70 10.18 -23.51
C ARG A 359 -5.39 11.46 -22.75
N ASP A 360 -5.77 11.52 -21.48
CA ASP A 360 -5.58 12.65 -20.58
C ASP A 360 -4.46 12.37 -19.57
N GLY A 361 -3.36 11.75 -20.03
CA GLY A 361 -2.29 11.24 -19.16
C GLY A 361 -1.65 12.30 -18.24
N GLY A 362 -1.43 13.52 -18.72
CA GLY A 362 -0.90 14.60 -17.87
C GLY A 362 -1.88 15.05 -16.78
N ASP A 363 -3.17 15.17 -17.13
CA ASP A 363 -4.23 15.51 -16.18
C ASP A 363 -4.43 14.38 -15.16
N LEU A 364 -4.38 13.11 -15.59
CA LEU A 364 -4.40 11.94 -14.72
C LEU A 364 -3.25 11.99 -13.70
N ILE A 365 -2.03 12.27 -14.16
CA ILE A 365 -0.86 12.36 -13.27
C ILE A 365 -1.02 13.52 -12.28
N ASP A 366 -1.48 14.70 -12.70
CA ASP A 366 -1.72 15.84 -11.80
C ASP A 366 -2.77 15.49 -10.73
N VAL A 367 -3.90 14.89 -11.12
CA VAL A 367 -4.98 14.49 -10.22
C VAL A 367 -4.55 13.38 -9.27
N PHE A 368 -3.84 12.35 -9.76
CA PHE A 368 -3.35 11.26 -8.95
C PHE A 368 -2.30 11.73 -7.93
N SER A 369 -1.43 12.66 -8.33
CA SER A 369 -0.36 13.16 -7.46
C SER A 369 -0.87 14.04 -6.32
N LEU A 370 -1.99 14.74 -6.52
CA LEU A 370 -2.52 15.74 -5.59
C LEU A 370 -2.68 15.24 -4.14
N PRO A 371 -3.44 14.16 -3.85
CA PRO A 371 -3.63 13.72 -2.46
C PRO A 371 -2.33 13.28 -1.78
N TYR A 372 -1.37 12.70 -2.53
CA TYR A 372 -0.06 12.37 -1.98
C TYR A 372 0.74 13.63 -1.66
N ARG A 373 0.73 14.65 -2.53
CA ARG A 373 1.40 15.95 -2.27
C ARG A 373 0.85 16.61 -1.01
N GLU A 374 -0.47 16.68 -0.90
CA GLU A 374 -1.15 17.24 0.28
C GLU A 374 -0.77 16.49 1.55
N ALA A 375 -0.77 15.14 1.53
CA ALA A 375 -0.36 14.34 2.67
C ALA A 375 1.12 14.57 3.03
N VAL A 376 2.02 14.59 2.06
CA VAL A 376 3.45 14.80 2.31
C VAL A 376 3.73 16.16 2.92
N LEU A 377 3.11 17.22 2.39
CA LEU A 377 3.26 18.57 2.91
C LEU A 377 2.65 18.70 4.31
N ALA A 378 1.48 18.11 4.54
CA ALA A 378 0.80 18.19 5.82
C ALA A 378 1.54 17.42 6.93
N TYR A 379 2.08 16.23 6.63
CA TYR A 379 2.66 15.35 7.64
C TYR A 379 4.18 15.44 7.77
N GLY A 380 4.88 16.05 6.82
CA GLY A 380 6.36 16.08 6.79
C GLY A 380 7.00 16.68 8.05
N ASN A 381 6.36 17.67 8.68
CA ASN A 381 6.83 18.33 9.90
C ASN A 381 5.77 18.38 11.01
N ALA A 382 4.68 17.61 10.88
CA ALA A 382 3.60 17.62 11.86
C ALA A 382 3.96 16.84 13.13
N LYS A 383 3.17 17.06 14.17
CA LYS A 383 3.06 16.20 15.34
C LYS A 383 1.75 15.43 15.29
N TRP A 384 1.72 14.24 15.89
CA TRP A 384 0.46 13.46 15.96
C TRP A 384 -0.65 14.17 16.73
N SER A 385 -0.30 15.06 17.65
CA SER A 385 -1.23 15.91 18.40
C SER A 385 -1.84 17.04 17.58
N ASP A 386 -1.34 17.31 16.38
CA ASP A 386 -1.85 18.38 15.53
C ASP A 386 -3.22 17.97 14.95
N LYS A 387 -4.04 18.97 14.63
CA LYS A 387 -5.33 18.73 14.00
C LYS A 387 -5.11 17.99 12.67
N GLN A 388 -5.82 16.88 12.47
CA GLN A 388 -5.71 16.11 11.24
C GLN A 388 -6.00 16.99 10.01
N PRO A 389 -5.13 16.95 8.98
CA PRO A 389 -5.33 17.71 7.76
C PRO A 389 -6.57 17.19 7.01
N VAL A 390 -7.25 18.10 6.32
CA VAL A 390 -8.30 17.75 5.36
C VAL A 390 -7.62 17.54 4.01
N LEU A 391 -7.63 16.30 3.52
CA LEU A 391 -7.07 15.93 2.23
C LEU A 391 -8.18 15.92 1.17
N SER A 392 -7.80 16.18 -0.07
CA SER A 392 -8.68 16.10 -1.24
C SER A 392 -9.18 14.66 -1.42
N ASP A 393 -10.48 14.50 -1.66
CA ASP A 393 -11.08 13.20 -1.99
C ASP A 393 -10.68 12.81 -3.44
N PRO A 394 -9.97 11.68 -3.64
CA PRO A 394 -9.59 11.18 -4.97
C PRO A 394 -10.77 11.09 -5.95
N ALA A 395 -11.96 10.71 -5.48
CA ALA A 395 -13.14 10.58 -6.33
C ALA A 395 -13.66 11.95 -6.80
N ASP A 396 -13.61 12.96 -5.94
CA ASP A 396 -14.03 14.32 -6.28
C ASP A 396 -13.07 14.95 -7.30
N VAL A 397 -11.76 14.79 -7.11
CA VAL A 397 -10.75 15.38 -8.00
C VAL A 397 -10.70 14.70 -9.37
N ALA A 398 -11.11 13.43 -9.46
CA ALA A 398 -11.14 12.67 -10.71
C ALA A 398 -12.30 13.03 -11.65
N ARG A 399 -13.36 13.73 -11.19
CA ARG A 399 -14.59 13.98 -11.98
C ARG A 399 -14.38 14.68 -13.34
N GLY A 400 -13.26 15.40 -13.50
CA GLY A 400 -12.89 16.08 -14.74
C GLY A 400 -12.13 15.21 -15.76
N LEU A 401 -11.72 14.00 -15.38
CA LEU A 401 -10.92 13.09 -16.21
C LEU A 401 -11.79 12.25 -17.15
N THR A 402 -11.16 11.56 -18.11
CA THR A 402 -11.80 10.50 -18.90
C THR A 402 -12.21 9.33 -18.01
N LEU A 403 -13.17 8.50 -18.45
CA LEU A 403 -13.62 7.34 -17.67
C LEU A 403 -12.49 6.35 -17.35
N ALA A 404 -11.58 6.12 -18.31
CA ALA A 404 -10.44 5.23 -18.10
C ALA A 404 -9.53 5.78 -16.98
N SER A 405 -9.22 7.07 -17.02
CA SER A 405 -8.45 7.76 -15.99
C SER A 405 -9.18 7.81 -14.64
N GLN A 406 -10.49 8.05 -14.62
CA GLN A 406 -11.31 7.96 -13.40
C GLN A 406 -11.27 6.57 -12.77
N SER A 407 -11.39 5.53 -13.59
CA SER A 407 -11.29 4.13 -13.15
C SER A 407 -9.91 3.84 -12.56
N MET A 408 -8.83 4.32 -13.20
CA MET A 408 -7.47 4.15 -12.67
C MET A 408 -7.30 4.83 -11.32
N VAL A 409 -7.71 6.10 -11.18
CA VAL A 409 -7.64 6.81 -9.88
C VAL A 409 -8.45 6.06 -8.84
N SER A 410 -9.68 5.64 -9.18
CA SER A 410 -10.53 4.91 -8.25
C SER A 410 -9.93 3.58 -7.80
N GLN A 411 -9.23 2.85 -8.68
CA GLN A 411 -8.62 1.55 -8.37
C GLN A 411 -7.31 1.69 -7.58
N LEU A 412 -6.47 2.65 -7.96
CA LEU A 412 -5.16 2.85 -7.31
C LEU A 412 -5.27 3.54 -5.95
N MET A 413 -6.34 4.31 -5.73
CA MET A 413 -6.60 4.99 -4.45
C MET A 413 -7.49 4.18 -3.49
N ILE A 414 -7.85 2.93 -3.85
CA ILE A 414 -8.62 2.06 -2.95
C ILE A 414 -7.86 1.89 -1.65
N GLY A 415 -8.53 2.22 -0.55
CA GLY A 415 -8.02 1.95 0.78
C GLY A 415 -7.03 2.98 1.32
N ALA A 416 -6.73 4.10 0.64
CA ALA A 416 -5.88 5.15 1.21
C ALA A 416 -6.40 5.67 2.57
N GLU A 417 -7.70 5.91 2.67
CA GLU A 417 -8.34 6.33 3.94
C GLU A 417 -8.36 5.19 4.98
N ALA A 418 -8.59 3.95 4.55
CA ALA A 418 -8.53 2.79 5.44
C ALA A 418 -7.10 2.60 6.00
N TRP A 419 -6.09 2.84 5.17
CA TRP A 419 -4.68 2.77 5.53
C TRP A 419 -4.34 3.86 6.55
N ARG A 420 -4.78 5.10 6.34
CA ARG A 420 -4.60 6.20 7.30
C ARG A 420 -5.19 5.87 8.67
N LYS A 421 -6.41 5.31 8.72
CA LYS A 421 -7.03 4.83 9.97
C LYS A 421 -6.22 3.70 10.61
N GLY A 422 -5.77 2.73 9.81
CA GLY A 422 -4.91 1.64 10.27
C GLY A 422 -3.58 2.12 10.87
N MET A 423 -2.96 3.12 10.25
CA MET A 423 -1.75 3.75 10.75
C MET A 423 -1.99 4.43 12.10
N ALA A 424 -3.05 5.24 12.22
CA ALA A 424 -3.40 5.86 13.50
C ALA A 424 -3.63 4.81 14.61
N LYS A 425 -4.38 3.74 14.31
CA LYS A 425 -4.58 2.60 15.23
C LYS A 425 -3.25 1.97 15.66
N SER A 426 -2.31 1.81 14.74
CA SER A 426 -0.98 1.27 15.05
C SER A 426 -0.21 2.19 16.00
N GLN A 427 -0.25 3.52 15.80
CA GLN A 427 0.44 4.46 16.69
C GLN A 427 -0.11 4.41 18.11
N HIS A 428 -1.44 4.30 18.28
CA HIS A 428 -2.04 4.13 19.61
C HIS A 428 -1.62 2.82 20.28
N SER A 429 -1.57 1.73 19.52
CA SER A 429 -1.11 0.43 20.05
C SER A 429 0.35 0.50 20.51
N ARG A 430 1.21 1.21 19.76
CA ARG A 430 2.62 1.43 20.13
C ARG A 430 2.77 2.33 21.35
N GLY A 431 2.01 3.42 21.42
CA GLY A 431 1.94 4.27 22.62
C GLY A 431 1.51 3.49 23.87
N LEU A 432 0.52 2.60 23.74
CA LEU A 432 0.09 1.70 24.82
C LEU A 432 1.21 0.76 25.26
N ASN A 433 1.95 0.18 24.31
CA ASN A 433 3.09 -0.69 24.58
C ASN A 433 4.29 0.07 25.21
N GLN A 434 4.52 1.31 24.80
CA GLN A 434 5.51 2.18 25.45
C GLN A 434 5.12 2.48 26.90
N ALA A 435 3.85 2.77 27.16
CA ALA A 435 3.33 2.97 28.50
C ALA A 435 3.42 1.70 29.37
N ALA A 436 3.21 0.52 28.78
CA ALA A 436 3.41 -0.76 29.45
C ALA A 436 4.85 -0.93 29.95
N PHE A 437 5.87 -0.61 29.14
CA PHE A 437 7.26 -0.64 29.59
C PHE A 437 7.55 0.35 30.72
N GLN A 438 6.93 1.53 30.73
CA GLN A 438 7.08 2.49 31.83
C GLN A 438 6.53 1.93 33.15
N ILE A 439 5.34 1.31 33.12
CA ILE A 439 4.76 0.64 34.29
C ILE A 439 5.66 -0.51 34.76
N LEU A 440 6.20 -1.31 33.84
CA LEU A 440 7.15 -2.38 34.15
C LEU A 440 8.48 -1.87 34.72
N LYS A 441 8.80 -0.58 34.60
CA LYS A 441 9.98 0.03 35.25
C LYS A 441 9.64 0.68 36.58
N GLY A 442 8.39 0.59 37.04
CA GLY A 442 7.92 1.24 38.26
C GLY A 442 7.51 2.71 38.07
N ASN A 443 7.44 3.21 36.84
CA ASN A 443 6.99 4.56 36.55
C ASN A 443 5.46 4.62 36.36
N THR A 444 4.87 5.81 36.48
CA THR A 444 3.47 6.01 36.09
C THR A 444 3.30 5.92 34.59
N ALA A 445 2.15 5.44 34.13
CA ALA A 445 1.83 5.46 32.70
C ALA A 445 1.90 6.90 32.16
N PRO A 446 2.62 7.15 31.05
CA PRO A 446 2.60 8.44 30.39
C PRO A 446 1.20 8.75 29.83
N VAL A 447 0.99 9.97 29.36
CA VAL A 447 -0.21 10.29 28.57
C VAL A 447 -0.05 9.75 27.14
N ASP A 448 -1.16 9.39 26.51
CA ASP A 448 -1.21 9.06 25.10
C ASP A 448 -0.66 10.23 24.29
N PRO A 449 0.44 10.04 23.54
CA PRO A 449 1.11 11.13 22.85
C PRO A 449 0.37 11.59 21.58
N VAL A 450 -0.67 10.88 21.15
CA VAL A 450 -1.51 11.27 19.99
C VAL A 450 -2.63 12.21 20.43
N TRP A 451 -3.42 11.87 21.46
CA TRP A 451 -4.55 12.69 21.94
C TRP A 451 -4.32 13.42 23.27
N GLY A 452 -3.20 13.17 23.94
CA GLY A 452 -2.90 13.73 25.26
C GLY A 452 -3.76 13.17 26.40
N LYS A 453 -4.49 12.07 26.17
CA LYS A 453 -5.38 11.44 27.16
C LYS A 453 -4.59 10.44 28.02
N ARG A 454 -4.95 10.27 29.29
CA ARG A 454 -4.29 9.29 30.16
C ARG A 454 -4.76 7.87 29.82
N TYR A 455 -3.83 6.92 29.79
CA TYR A 455 -4.18 5.50 29.75
C TYR A 455 -4.90 5.06 31.03
N GLU A 456 -5.75 4.05 30.91
CA GLU A 456 -6.44 3.43 32.03
C GLU A 456 -5.59 2.24 32.53
N TRP A 457 -5.09 2.34 33.76
CA TRP A 457 -4.31 1.30 34.42
C TRP A 457 -5.11 0.72 35.59
N ASP A 458 -5.45 -0.57 35.50
CA ASP A 458 -6.05 -1.33 36.60
C ASP A 458 -4.96 -2.15 37.30
N PRO A 459 -4.52 -1.77 38.51
CA PRO A 459 -3.50 -2.51 39.25
C PRO A 459 -3.97 -3.89 39.74
N ALA A 460 -5.28 -4.11 39.89
CA ALA A 460 -5.83 -5.37 40.38
C ALA A 460 -5.78 -6.46 39.30
N THR A 461 -6.21 -6.13 38.08
CA THR A 461 -6.13 -7.05 36.92
C THR A 461 -4.80 -6.94 36.16
N ARG A 462 -3.99 -5.92 36.46
CA ARG A 462 -2.76 -5.55 35.74
C ARG A 462 -3.00 -5.32 34.25
N THR A 463 -4.12 -4.68 33.94
CA THR A 463 -4.53 -4.38 32.58
C THR A 463 -4.32 -2.90 32.28
N LEU A 464 -3.64 -2.62 31.17
CA LEU A 464 -3.48 -1.28 30.61
C LEU A 464 -4.33 -1.16 29.34
N SER A 465 -5.22 -0.17 29.28
CA SER A 465 -6.10 0.08 28.14
C SER A 465 -6.08 1.54 27.68
N MET A 466 -6.54 1.74 26.44
CA MET A 466 -6.94 3.08 25.97
C MET A 466 -8.07 3.63 26.84
N PRO A 467 -8.15 4.95 27.04
CA PRO A 467 -9.25 5.53 27.81
C PRO A 467 -10.59 5.34 27.09
N ALA A 468 -11.66 5.20 27.87
CA ALA A 468 -13.02 5.13 27.34
C ALA A 468 -13.46 6.52 26.81
N SER A 469 -13.22 6.79 25.53
CA SER A 469 -13.64 8.03 24.88
C SER A 469 -14.07 7.82 23.41
N PRO A 470 -14.91 8.71 22.85
CA PRO A 470 -15.43 8.57 21.48
C PRO A 470 -14.34 8.48 20.41
N GLU A 471 -13.18 9.07 20.66
CA GLU A 471 -12.04 9.05 19.74
C GLU A 471 -11.43 7.65 19.57
N PHE A 472 -11.58 6.77 20.56
CA PHE A 472 -11.08 5.39 20.52
C PHE A 472 -12.17 4.35 20.23
N GLU A 473 -13.43 4.79 20.17
CA GLU A 473 -14.56 3.94 19.85
C GLU A 473 -14.43 3.41 18.40
N GLY A 474 -14.58 2.09 18.24
CA GLY A 474 -14.43 1.44 16.93
C GLY A 474 -12.99 1.21 16.46
N MET A 475 -11.96 1.67 17.19
CA MET A 475 -10.56 1.37 16.83
C MET A 475 -10.17 -0.08 17.14
N ASP A 476 -10.87 -0.78 18.03
CA ASP A 476 -10.56 -2.17 18.47
C ASP A 476 -9.07 -2.36 18.84
N ILE A 477 -8.54 -1.47 19.66
CA ILE A 477 -7.19 -1.59 20.24
C ILE A 477 -7.29 -2.50 21.46
N LYS A 478 -6.56 -3.61 21.45
CA LYS A 478 -6.61 -4.59 22.54
C LYS A 478 -5.83 -4.08 23.76
N PRO A 479 -6.36 -4.26 24.99
CA PRO A 479 -5.60 -3.98 26.21
C PRO A 479 -4.34 -4.83 26.32
N VAL A 480 -3.36 -4.34 27.06
CA VAL A 480 -2.11 -5.04 27.38
C VAL A 480 -2.18 -5.52 28.82
N VAL A 481 -1.93 -6.82 29.05
CA VAL A 481 -1.88 -7.41 30.39
C VAL A 481 -0.43 -7.59 30.80
N LEU A 482 -0.06 -7.05 31.97
CA LEU A 482 1.33 -7.09 32.46
C LEU A 482 1.49 -8.15 33.57
N PRO A 483 2.54 -8.99 33.53
CA PRO A 483 2.78 -9.95 34.60
C PRO A 483 3.13 -9.25 35.92
N LYS A 484 2.88 -9.93 37.05
CA LYS A 484 3.35 -9.46 38.36
C LYS A 484 4.88 -9.43 38.35
N MET A 485 5.44 -8.30 38.81
CA MET A 485 6.88 -8.15 38.96
C MET A 485 7.39 -8.82 40.22
#